data_AF-A0A4R7ZWY1-F1
#
_entry.id   AF-A0A4R7ZWY1-F1
#
_cell.length_a   1.000
_cell.length_b   1.000
_cell.length_c   1.000
_cell.angle_alpha   90.00
_cell.angle_beta   90.00
_cell.angle_gamma   90.00
#
_symmetry.space_group_name_H-M   'P 1'
#
loop_
_entity.id
_entity.type
_entity.pdbx_description
1 polymer ?
#
loop_
_entity_poly.entity_id
_entity_poly.type
_entity_poly.pdbx_seq_one_letter_code
_entity_poly.pdbx_strand_id
1 'polypeptide(L)'
;MPEPSFAELLASCTRTALKLEFRDQYMTDDPGYVAWQAGDLDQAVREYAGWTDTARSATERGIQMKRVRVISEPVSDYIAFEHAVTSRANVAAGETIRWVPRARLSAVALPGNDVWVFDESTLQFIFFAGDGQFVGNEVSTDPDVVKLCLQAFEAVWERGIDHDDYSIAL
;
A
#
# COMPACT_ATOMS: atom_id res chain seq x y z
N MET A 1 -15.87 -19.77 11.15
CA MET A 1 -14.41 -19.93 10.97
C MET A 1 -13.78 -18.58 11.27
N PRO A 2 -12.54 -18.51 11.79
CA PRO A 2 -11.85 -17.23 11.91
C PRO A 2 -11.73 -16.58 10.52
N GLU A 3 -11.68 -15.25 10.48
CA GLU A 3 -11.37 -14.53 9.24
C GLU A 3 -9.98 -14.91 8.75
N PRO A 4 -9.75 -15.04 7.43
CA PRO A 4 -8.45 -15.37 6.89
C PRO A 4 -7.47 -14.22 7.16
N SER A 5 -6.24 -14.60 7.54
CA SER A 5 -5.13 -13.68 7.68
C SER A 5 -4.69 -13.10 6.33
N PHE A 6 -3.96 -11.99 6.34
CA PHE A 6 -3.34 -11.44 5.13
C PHE A 6 -2.46 -12.47 4.41
N ALA A 7 -1.67 -13.26 5.17
CA ALA A 7 -0.81 -14.28 4.60
C ALA A 7 -1.62 -15.37 3.86
N GLU A 8 -2.75 -15.81 4.41
CA GLU A 8 -3.65 -16.77 3.75
C GLU A 8 -4.32 -16.17 2.50
N LEU A 9 -4.70 -14.90 2.56
CA LEU A 9 -5.27 -14.19 1.40
C LEU A 9 -4.24 -14.06 0.27
N LEU A 10 -3.02 -13.63 0.57
CA LEU A 10 -1.97 -13.48 -0.44
C LEU A 10 -1.49 -14.85 -0.97
N ALA A 11 -1.45 -15.89 -0.13
CA ALA A 11 -1.11 -17.24 -0.55
C ALA A 11 -2.16 -17.85 -1.49
N SER A 12 -3.44 -17.52 -1.29
CA SER A 12 -4.55 -18.00 -2.13
C SER A 12 -4.81 -17.15 -3.38
N CYS A 13 -4.25 -15.93 -3.43
CA CYS A 13 -4.32 -15.05 -4.59
C CYS A 13 -3.60 -15.64 -5.81
N THR A 14 -4.22 -15.51 -6.99
CA THR A 14 -3.78 -16.15 -8.23
C THR A 14 -3.52 -15.19 -9.38
N ARG A 15 -4.10 -13.98 -9.35
CA ARG A 15 -4.09 -13.04 -10.48
C ARG A 15 -3.63 -11.65 -10.09
N THR A 16 -4.26 -11.02 -9.10
CA THR A 16 -4.01 -9.61 -8.76
C THR A 16 -4.11 -9.36 -7.27
N ALA A 17 -3.14 -8.63 -6.72
CA ALA A 17 -3.25 -8.04 -5.38
C ALA A 17 -3.10 -6.52 -5.53
N LEU A 18 -4.19 -5.80 -5.29
CA LEU A 18 -4.28 -4.35 -5.48
C LEU A 18 -4.32 -3.67 -4.11
N LYS A 19 -3.48 -2.68 -3.88
CA LYS A 19 -3.39 -1.95 -2.61
C LYS A 19 -3.66 -0.47 -2.80
N LEU A 20 -4.63 0.03 -2.04
CA LEU A 20 -4.96 1.45 -1.95
C LEU A 20 -4.63 1.97 -0.55
N GLU A 21 -3.78 2.98 -0.49
CA GLU A 21 -3.26 3.62 0.73
C GLU A 21 -3.62 5.10 0.74
N PHE A 22 -4.15 5.59 1.86
CA PHE A 22 -4.67 6.96 1.95
C PHE A 22 -4.04 7.83 3.02
N ARG A 23 -3.19 7.29 3.90
CA ARG A 23 -2.68 8.04 5.05
C ARG A 23 -1.31 8.60 4.74
N ASP A 24 -1.03 9.75 5.35
CA ASP A 24 0.27 10.40 5.29
C ASP A 24 1.21 9.93 6.42
N GLN A 25 0.77 8.96 7.24
CA GLN A 25 1.59 8.30 8.24
C GLN A 25 0.95 6.97 8.70
N TYR A 26 1.81 6.00 8.97
CA TYR A 26 1.47 4.71 9.57
C TYR A 26 2.55 4.33 10.59
N MET A 27 2.19 3.73 11.72
CA MET A 27 3.13 3.08 12.65
C MET A 27 4.49 3.82 12.79
N THR A 28 4.50 5.07 13.25
CA THR A 28 5.74 5.89 13.29
C THR A 28 6.74 5.42 14.36
N ASP A 29 6.42 4.34 15.08
CA ASP A 29 7.32 3.57 15.94
C ASP A 29 7.94 2.35 15.23
N ASP A 30 7.62 2.14 13.94
CA ASP A 30 8.20 1.10 13.09
C ASP A 30 9.73 1.25 13.04
N PRO A 31 10.49 0.15 13.27
CA PRO A 31 11.95 0.20 13.28
C PRO A 31 12.56 0.74 11.98
N GLY A 32 11.92 0.50 10.84
CA GLY A 32 12.38 0.99 9.54
C GLY A 32 12.26 2.51 9.45
N TYR A 33 11.13 3.06 9.89
CA TYR A 33 10.93 4.51 9.94
C TYR A 33 11.90 5.17 10.94
N VAL A 34 12.05 4.59 12.13
CA VAL A 34 12.99 5.09 13.15
C VAL A 34 14.44 5.09 12.64
N ALA A 35 14.86 4.03 11.96
CA ALA A 35 16.19 3.95 11.35
C ALA A 35 16.39 5.01 10.26
N TRP A 36 15.38 5.23 9.41
CA TRP A 36 15.44 6.27 8.39
C TRP A 36 15.53 7.68 8.98
N GLN A 37 14.75 7.98 10.03
CA GLN A 37 14.85 9.25 10.74
C GLN A 37 16.23 9.47 11.38
N ALA A 38 16.94 8.40 11.75
CA ALA A 38 18.32 8.44 12.21
C ALA A 38 19.35 8.58 11.08
N GLY A 39 18.92 8.63 9.82
CA GLY A 39 19.77 8.75 8.63
C GLY A 39 20.30 7.41 8.10
N ASP A 40 19.81 6.28 8.60
CA ASP A 40 20.24 4.93 8.17
C ASP A 40 19.22 4.28 7.22
N LEU A 41 19.25 4.71 5.96
CA LEU A 41 18.40 4.14 4.90
C LEU A 41 18.67 2.64 4.68
N ASP A 42 19.90 2.18 4.88
CA ASP A 42 20.24 0.77 4.68
C ASP A 42 19.60 -0.11 5.75
N GLN A 43 19.61 0.33 7.01
CA GLN A 43 18.88 -0.34 8.07
C GLN A 43 17.38 -0.26 7.82
N ALA A 44 16.87 0.92 7.44
CA ALA A 44 15.45 1.08 7.12
C ALA A 44 14.98 0.06 6.08
N VAL A 45 15.72 -0.12 4.98
CA VAL A 45 15.41 -1.12 3.95
C VAL A 45 15.51 -2.56 4.48
N ARG A 46 16.46 -2.86 5.38
CA ARG A 46 16.59 -4.20 5.99
C ARG A 46 15.38 -4.59 6.83
N GLU A 47 14.75 -3.65 7.53
CA GLU A 47 13.54 -3.90 8.31
C GLU A 47 12.37 -4.39 7.43
N TYR A 48 12.35 -4.00 6.13
CA TYR A 48 11.35 -4.48 5.16
C TYR A 48 11.71 -5.78 4.46
N ALA A 49 12.78 -6.49 4.85
CA ALA A 49 13.17 -7.74 4.20
C ALA A 49 12.03 -8.78 4.22
N GLY A 50 11.32 -8.92 5.34
CA GLY A 50 10.19 -9.86 5.46
C GLY A 50 9.02 -9.52 4.53
N TRP A 51 8.68 -8.23 4.39
CA TRP A 51 7.69 -7.79 3.40
C TRP A 51 8.17 -8.05 1.98
N THR A 52 9.43 -7.69 1.70
CA THR A 52 10.06 -7.85 0.38
C THR A 52 10.02 -9.31 -0.07
N ASP A 53 10.34 -10.25 0.81
CA ASP A 53 10.29 -11.69 0.52
C ASP A 53 8.85 -12.17 0.29
N THR A 54 7.91 -11.67 1.09
CA THR A 54 6.48 -12.00 0.95
C THR A 54 5.92 -11.52 -0.39
N ALA A 55 6.18 -10.27 -0.75
CA ALA A 55 5.76 -9.69 -2.03
C ALA A 55 6.47 -10.37 -3.21
N ARG A 56 7.78 -10.63 -3.10
CA ARG A 56 8.56 -11.34 -4.14
C ARG A 56 8.00 -12.73 -4.39
N SER A 57 7.68 -13.47 -3.33
CA SER A 57 7.07 -14.80 -3.48
C SER A 57 5.74 -14.73 -4.23
N ALA A 58 4.93 -13.69 -4.02
CA ALA A 58 3.69 -13.50 -4.74
C ALA A 58 3.90 -13.13 -6.21
N THR A 59 4.79 -12.20 -6.51
CA THR A 59 5.07 -11.77 -7.89
C THR A 59 5.75 -12.85 -8.72
N GLU A 60 6.63 -13.66 -8.12
CA GLU A 60 7.26 -14.83 -8.77
C GLU A 60 6.25 -15.94 -9.09
N ARG A 61 5.13 -16.03 -8.36
CA ARG A 61 3.99 -16.90 -8.71
C ARG A 61 3.15 -16.35 -9.88
N GLY A 62 3.45 -15.15 -10.38
CA GLY A 62 2.74 -14.48 -11.47
C GLY A 62 1.61 -13.54 -11.01
N ILE A 63 1.48 -13.26 -9.71
CA ILE A 63 0.49 -12.32 -9.18
C ILE A 63 0.90 -10.90 -9.57
N GLN A 64 -0.01 -10.16 -10.21
CA GLN A 64 0.18 -8.74 -10.48
C GLN A 64 -0.09 -7.94 -9.20
N MET A 65 0.99 -7.54 -8.52
CA MET A 65 0.91 -6.67 -7.36
C MET A 65 0.99 -5.19 -7.77
N LYS A 66 -0.07 -4.44 -7.49
CA LYS A 66 -0.14 -3.00 -7.75
C LYS A 66 -0.47 -2.26 -6.47
N ARG A 67 0.25 -1.18 -6.18
CA ARG A 67 -0.04 -0.31 -5.04
C ARG A 67 -0.11 1.12 -5.50
N VAL A 68 -1.12 1.83 -5.02
CA VAL A 68 -1.22 3.26 -5.22
C VAL A 68 -1.38 3.98 -3.88
N ARG A 69 -0.52 4.97 -3.69
CA ARG A 69 -0.44 5.80 -2.49
C ARG A 69 -1.05 7.16 -2.78
N VAL A 70 -2.13 7.47 -2.08
CA VAL A 70 -2.74 8.80 -2.07
C VAL A 70 -2.12 9.61 -0.95
N ILE A 71 -1.37 10.64 -1.32
CA ILE A 71 -0.53 11.41 -0.42
C ILE A 71 -0.92 12.89 -0.43
N SER A 72 -0.67 13.57 0.68
CA SER A 72 -0.73 15.03 0.76
C SER A 72 0.58 15.66 0.31
N GLU A 73 0.52 16.87 -0.25
CA GLU A 73 1.69 17.67 -0.61
C GLU A 73 1.62 19.05 0.07
N PRO A 74 2.74 19.59 0.62
CA PRO A 74 4.05 18.94 0.79
C PRO A 74 3.98 17.63 1.59
N VAL A 75 4.89 16.71 1.29
CA VAL A 75 4.87 15.36 1.88
C VAL A 75 5.24 15.39 3.35
N SER A 76 4.70 14.45 4.13
CA SER A 76 5.17 14.20 5.49
C SER A 76 6.53 13.51 5.47
N ASP A 77 7.24 13.54 6.61
CA ASP A 77 8.45 12.73 6.81
C ASP A 77 8.20 11.25 6.55
N TYR A 78 7.03 10.74 6.93
CA TYR A 78 6.68 9.34 6.69
C TYR A 78 6.54 9.02 5.20
N ILE A 79 5.91 9.89 4.42
CA ILE A 79 5.82 9.68 2.96
C ILE A 79 7.20 9.83 2.31
N ALA A 80 8.05 10.73 2.80
CA ALA A 80 9.44 10.84 2.34
C ALA A 80 10.24 9.55 2.63
N PHE A 81 10.05 8.95 3.81
CA PHE A 81 10.57 7.63 4.16
C PHE A 81 10.06 6.53 3.23
N GLU A 82 8.74 6.42 3.05
CA GLU A 82 8.17 5.40 2.17
C GLU A 82 8.75 5.53 0.76
N HIS A 83 8.82 6.75 0.23
CA HIS A 83 9.42 7.01 -1.07
C HIS A 83 10.88 6.54 -1.14
N ALA A 84 11.68 6.86 -0.12
CA ALA A 84 13.09 6.48 -0.07
C ALA A 84 13.35 4.96 -0.03
N VAL A 85 12.48 4.17 0.63
CA VAL A 85 12.64 2.71 0.71
C VAL A 85 12.01 1.97 -0.48
N THR A 86 11.05 2.60 -1.18
CA THR A 86 10.18 1.93 -2.17
C THR A 86 10.95 1.22 -3.28
N SER A 87 11.99 1.82 -3.85
CA SER A 87 12.73 1.20 -4.95
C SER A 87 13.44 -0.09 -4.50
N ARG A 88 13.91 -0.13 -3.25
CA ARG A 88 14.73 -1.23 -2.69
C ARG A 88 13.91 -2.29 -1.96
N ALA A 89 12.68 -1.96 -1.56
CA ALA A 89 11.75 -2.90 -0.91
C ALA A 89 10.66 -3.36 -1.90
N ASN A 90 9.71 -2.49 -2.22
CA ASN A 90 8.52 -2.84 -3.01
C ASN A 90 8.84 -3.13 -4.49
N VAL A 91 9.51 -2.21 -5.17
CA VAL A 91 9.82 -2.38 -6.61
C VAL A 91 10.80 -3.53 -6.81
N ALA A 92 11.79 -3.66 -5.93
CA ALA A 92 12.71 -4.81 -5.92
C ALA A 92 12.00 -6.17 -5.73
N ALA A 93 10.83 -6.19 -5.08
CA ALA A 93 9.96 -7.36 -4.94
C ALA A 93 9.02 -7.56 -6.13
N GLY A 94 9.03 -6.70 -7.14
CA GLY A 94 8.21 -6.80 -8.34
C GLY A 94 6.84 -6.12 -8.25
N GLU A 95 6.58 -5.34 -7.19
CA GLU A 95 5.36 -4.53 -7.12
C GLU A 95 5.43 -3.34 -8.09
N THR A 96 4.30 -3.01 -8.73
CA THR A 96 4.15 -1.75 -9.46
C THR A 96 3.57 -0.69 -8.53
N ILE A 97 4.31 0.40 -8.29
CA ILE A 97 3.94 1.43 -7.32
C ILE A 97 3.65 2.75 -8.02
N ARG A 98 2.52 3.38 -7.66
CA ARG A 98 2.13 4.72 -8.11
C ARG A 98 1.84 5.66 -6.96
N TRP A 99 2.07 6.94 -7.19
CA TRP A 99 1.82 8.02 -6.25
C TRP A 99 0.77 8.98 -6.81
N VAL A 100 -0.16 9.42 -5.97
CA VAL A 100 -1.22 10.35 -6.36
C VAL A 100 -1.33 11.48 -5.33
N PRO A 101 -0.98 12.72 -5.69
CA PRO A 101 -1.30 13.88 -4.89
C PRO A 101 -2.82 13.99 -4.68
N ARG A 102 -3.25 14.09 -3.42
CA ARG A 102 -4.66 14.06 -3.00
C ARG A 102 -5.51 15.13 -3.68
N ALA A 103 -4.92 16.28 -4.04
CA ALA A 103 -5.59 17.34 -4.78
C ALA A 103 -6.13 16.87 -6.17
N ARG A 104 -5.58 15.80 -6.74
CA ARG A 104 -6.05 15.22 -8.02
C ARG A 104 -7.28 14.33 -7.87
N LEU A 105 -7.72 14.05 -6.64
CA LEU A 105 -8.79 13.11 -6.32
C LEU A 105 -10.02 13.78 -5.69
N SER A 106 -10.11 15.11 -5.65
CA SER A 106 -11.22 15.83 -4.99
C SER A 106 -12.63 15.46 -5.48
N ALA A 107 -12.74 14.92 -6.70
CA ALA A 107 -14.02 14.49 -7.29
C ALA A 107 -14.14 12.96 -7.45
N VAL A 108 -13.23 12.18 -6.83
CA VAL A 108 -13.24 10.72 -6.89
C VAL A 108 -13.89 10.16 -5.64
N ALA A 109 -14.83 9.23 -5.81
CA ALA A 109 -15.38 8.47 -4.70
C ALA A 109 -14.35 7.42 -4.23
N LEU A 110 -14.01 7.44 -2.95
CA LEU A 110 -13.00 6.55 -2.35
C LEU A 110 -13.63 5.75 -1.20
N PRO A 111 -13.20 4.50 -0.98
CA PRO A 111 -13.52 3.80 0.26
C PRO A 111 -12.93 4.57 1.46
N GLY A 112 -13.58 4.45 2.62
CA GLY A 112 -13.19 5.20 3.82
C GLY A 112 -11.91 4.72 4.50
N ASN A 113 -11.42 3.53 4.14
CA ASN A 113 -10.23 2.92 4.74
C ASN A 113 -9.30 2.39 3.66
N ASP A 114 -8.03 2.28 4.02
CA ASP A 114 -7.04 1.53 3.27
C ASP A 114 -7.53 0.11 2.99
N VAL A 115 -7.25 -0.39 1.79
CA VAL A 115 -7.80 -1.69 1.36
C VAL A 115 -6.83 -2.45 0.47
N TRP A 116 -6.76 -3.75 0.71
CA TRP A 116 -6.27 -4.72 -0.27
C TRP A 116 -7.44 -5.34 -1.03
N VAL A 117 -7.28 -5.53 -2.33
CA VAL A 117 -8.21 -6.28 -3.19
C VAL A 117 -7.45 -7.45 -3.81
N PHE A 118 -7.86 -8.67 -3.47
CA PHE A 118 -7.29 -9.91 -4.00
C PHE A 118 -8.23 -10.51 -5.05
N ASP A 119 -7.64 -10.86 -6.20
CA ASP A 119 -8.30 -11.49 -7.35
C ASP A 119 -9.59 -10.81 -7.83
N GLU A 120 -9.75 -9.51 -7.51
CA GLU A 120 -10.94 -8.71 -7.79
C GLU A 120 -12.23 -9.26 -7.15
N SER A 121 -12.11 -10.04 -6.07
CA SER A 121 -13.26 -10.66 -5.39
C SER A 121 -13.23 -10.59 -3.87
N THR A 122 -12.04 -10.41 -3.27
CA THR A 122 -11.88 -10.45 -1.81
C THR A 122 -11.17 -9.19 -1.34
N LEU A 123 -11.78 -8.50 -0.39
CA LEU A 123 -11.24 -7.30 0.23
C LEU A 123 -10.64 -7.63 1.59
N GLN A 124 -9.57 -6.91 1.94
CA GLN A 124 -9.18 -6.73 3.33
C GLN A 124 -9.04 -5.24 3.61
N PHE A 125 -9.98 -4.69 4.37
CA PHE A 125 -9.87 -3.33 4.90
C PHE A 125 -8.88 -3.31 6.05
N ILE A 126 -8.10 -2.24 6.14
CA ILE A 126 -7.14 -2.02 7.22
C ILE A 126 -7.56 -0.78 7.99
N PHE A 127 -7.70 -0.93 9.30
CA PHE A 127 -8.11 0.13 10.20
C PHE A 127 -6.90 0.69 10.94
N PHE A 128 -6.72 2.00 10.82
CA PHE A 128 -5.68 2.73 11.52
C PHE A 128 -6.31 3.79 12.42
N ALA A 129 -5.74 3.96 13.61
CA ALA A 129 -6.07 5.03 14.52
C ALA A 129 -5.68 6.40 13.94
N GLY A 130 -6.10 7.49 14.59
CA GLY A 130 -5.83 8.85 14.13
C GLY A 130 -4.33 9.16 13.98
N ASP A 131 -3.51 8.58 14.86
CA ASP A 131 -2.05 8.66 14.86
C ASP A 131 -1.36 7.70 13.87
N GLY A 132 -2.12 6.86 13.16
CA GLY A 132 -1.58 5.89 12.20
C GLY A 132 -1.25 4.53 12.79
N GLN A 133 -1.56 4.28 14.07
CA GLN A 133 -1.37 2.96 14.67
C GLN A 133 -2.38 1.95 14.12
N PHE A 134 -1.94 0.71 13.87
CA PHE A 134 -2.80 -0.36 13.40
C PHE A 134 -3.79 -0.77 14.50
N VAL A 135 -5.06 -0.84 14.14
CA VAL A 135 -6.15 -1.19 15.05
C VAL A 135 -6.71 -2.58 14.74
N GLY A 136 -6.77 -2.93 13.46
CA GLY A 136 -7.34 -4.20 13.02
C GLY A 136 -7.58 -4.22 11.52
N ASN A 137 -8.20 -5.30 11.07
CA ASN A 137 -8.60 -5.50 9.69
C ASN A 137 -9.94 -6.23 9.63
N GLU A 138 -10.61 -6.12 8.50
CA GLU A 138 -11.87 -6.83 8.20
C GLU A 138 -11.81 -7.38 6.78
N VAL A 139 -12.27 -8.62 6.62
CA VAL A 139 -12.38 -9.25 5.30
C VAL A 139 -13.81 -9.16 4.79
N SER A 140 -13.97 -8.71 3.54
CA SER A 140 -15.28 -8.65 2.89
C SER A 140 -15.24 -9.26 1.49
N THR A 141 -16.32 -9.95 1.13
CA THR A 141 -16.58 -10.51 -0.21
C THR A 141 -17.91 -10.01 -0.78
N ASP A 142 -18.48 -8.96 -0.18
CA ASP A 142 -19.71 -8.35 -0.67
C ASP A 142 -19.47 -7.80 -2.09
N PRO A 143 -20.20 -8.27 -3.12
CA PRO A 143 -19.96 -7.87 -4.51
C PRO A 143 -20.10 -6.37 -4.76
N ASP A 144 -21.01 -5.68 -4.06
CA ASP A 144 -21.22 -4.24 -4.25
C ASP A 144 -20.07 -3.45 -3.63
N VAL A 145 -19.53 -3.91 -2.49
CA VAL A 145 -18.37 -3.29 -1.84
C VAL A 145 -17.09 -3.56 -2.65
N VAL A 146 -16.92 -4.78 -3.17
CA VAL A 146 -15.81 -5.14 -4.07
C VAL A 146 -15.83 -4.24 -5.31
N LYS A 147 -16.99 -4.10 -5.96
CA LYS A 147 -17.14 -3.25 -7.13
C LYS A 147 -16.78 -1.80 -6.83
N LEU A 148 -17.22 -1.25 -5.69
CA LEU A 148 -16.86 0.10 -5.26
C LEU A 148 -15.33 0.25 -5.11
N CYS A 149 -14.68 -0.69 -4.43
CA CYS A 149 -13.24 -0.63 -4.19
C CYS A 149 -12.42 -0.76 -5.47
N LEU A 150 -12.85 -1.63 -6.40
CA LEU A 150 -12.21 -1.77 -7.72
C LEU A 150 -12.35 -0.50 -8.55
N GLN A 151 -13.54 0.09 -8.60
CA GLN A 151 -13.78 1.35 -9.31
C GLN A 151 -12.94 2.49 -8.74
N ALA A 152 -12.83 2.57 -7.41
CA ALA A 152 -11.96 3.54 -6.75
C ALA A 152 -10.48 3.28 -7.07
N PHE A 153 -10.03 2.02 -7.00
CA PHE A 153 -8.65 1.66 -7.32
C PHE A 153 -8.28 2.08 -8.75
N GLU A 154 -9.08 1.72 -9.75
CA GLU A 154 -8.80 2.09 -11.15
C GLU A 154 -8.79 3.62 -11.33
N ALA A 155 -9.77 4.34 -10.77
CA ALA A 155 -9.82 5.79 -10.86
C ALA A 155 -8.58 6.46 -10.24
N VAL A 156 -8.07 5.92 -9.13
CA VAL A 156 -6.85 6.41 -8.48
C VAL A 156 -5.61 6.01 -9.29
N TRP A 157 -5.56 4.76 -9.77
CA TRP A 157 -4.45 4.20 -10.55
C TRP A 157 -4.19 4.96 -11.85
N GLU A 158 -5.24 5.33 -12.58
CA GLU A 158 -5.17 6.13 -13.81
C GLU A 158 -4.58 7.54 -13.57
N ARG A 159 -4.73 8.06 -12.35
CA ARG A 159 -4.19 9.37 -11.95
C ARG A 159 -2.80 9.25 -11.31
N GLY A 160 -2.31 8.03 -11.10
CA GLY A 160 -1.01 7.75 -10.51
C GLY A 160 0.16 8.14 -11.39
N ILE A 161 1.22 8.59 -10.76
CA ILE A 161 2.55 8.77 -11.36
C ILE A 161 3.39 7.57 -10.92
N ASP A 162 4.03 6.90 -11.87
CA ASP A 162 4.90 5.76 -11.58
C ASP A 162 6.05 6.18 -10.64
N HIS A 163 6.47 5.29 -9.73
CA HIS A 163 7.43 5.63 -8.67
C HIS A 163 8.72 6.28 -9.20
N ASP A 164 9.26 5.77 -10.30
CA ASP A 164 10.51 6.28 -10.89
C ASP A 164 10.36 7.70 -11.46
N ASP A 165 9.13 8.12 -11.79
CA ASP A 165 8.81 9.45 -12.32
C ASP A 165 8.30 10.41 -11.23
N TYR A 166 7.90 9.90 -10.07
CA TYR A 166 7.37 10.72 -8.98
C TYR A 166 8.49 11.26 -8.11
N SER A 167 8.72 12.57 -8.20
CA SER A 167 9.68 13.28 -7.34
C SER A 167 8.96 13.98 -6.20
N ILE A 168 9.42 13.78 -4.97
CA ILE A 168 8.94 14.54 -3.81
C ILE A 168 9.64 15.90 -3.75
N ALA A 169 8.87 16.97 -3.57
CA ALA A 169 9.43 18.28 -3.24
C ALA A 169 9.61 18.34 -1.71
N LEU A 170 10.87 18.37 -1.26
CA LEU A 170 11.25 18.59 0.14
C LEU A 170 11.33 20.09 0.45
#